data_AF-A0A959SAZ2-F1
#
_entry.id   AF-A0A959SAZ2-F1
#
_cell.length_a   1.000
_cell.length_b   1.000
_cell.length_c   1.000
_cell.angle_alpha   90.00
_cell.angle_beta   90.00
_cell.angle_gamma   90.00
#
_symmetry.space_group_name_H-M   'P 1'
#
loop_
_entity.id
_entity.type
_entity.pdbx_description
1 polymer ?
#
loop_
_entity_poly.entity_id
_entity_poly.type
_entity_poly.pdbx_seq_one_letter_code
_entity_poly.pdbx_strand_id
1 'polypeptide(L)'
;YAALTDKDHLRVKASVDILLPPGYEGELPCLVFTMEREEGSYGYTTRSPDPVVNGTWTKVELECIPPPARDVHDRLICYVWHRTATPVLIDDLKLDVFVPK
;
A
#
# COMPACT_ATOMS: atom_id res chain seq x y z
N TYR A 1 18.36 10.13 -16.92
CA TYR A 1 17.86 8.74 -16.84
C TYR A 1 18.93 7.71 -16.47
N ALA A 2 20.14 7.74 -17.03
CA ALA A 2 21.21 6.75 -16.71
C ALA A 2 21.68 6.69 -15.24
N ALA A 3 21.25 7.63 -14.39
CA ALA A 3 21.60 7.70 -12.96
C ALA A 3 20.55 7.10 -12.02
N LEU A 4 19.41 6.60 -12.53
CA LEU A 4 18.31 6.09 -11.70
C LEU A 4 18.42 4.60 -11.42
N THR A 5 18.45 3.77 -12.46
CA THR A 5 18.64 2.32 -12.36
C THR A 5 18.89 1.72 -13.74
N ASP A 6 19.71 0.67 -13.81
CA ASP A 6 19.90 -0.20 -14.98
C ASP A 6 18.93 -1.39 -15.00
N LYS A 7 18.16 -1.57 -13.92
CA LYS A 7 17.15 -2.63 -13.75
C LYS A 7 15.84 -2.23 -14.40
N ASP A 8 15.22 -3.20 -15.08
CA ASP A 8 14.00 -3.04 -15.87
C ASP A 8 12.79 -2.64 -15.01
N HIS A 9 12.49 -3.42 -13.95
CA HIS A 9 11.33 -3.17 -13.09
C HIS A 9 11.61 -3.51 -11.62
N LEU A 10 10.94 -2.79 -10.72
CA LEU A 10 10.80 -3.14 -9.30
C LEU A 10 9.45 -3.85 -9.11
N ARG A 11 9.39 -4.88 -8.28
CA ARG A 11 8.12 -5.44 -7.78
C ARG A 11 8.02 -5.15 -6.30
N VAL A 12 6.85 -4.71 -5.86
CA VAL A 12 6.60 -4.45 -4.46
C VAL A 12 5.36 -5.21 -4.03
N LYS A 13 5.50 -5.91 -2.91
CA LYS A 13 4.40 -6.59 -2.24
C LYS A 13 4.25 -5.99 -0.86
N ALA A 14 3.08 -5.45 -0.57
CA ALA A 14 2.72 -4.98 0.75
C ALA A 14 1.65 -5.90 1.33
N SER A 15 1.69 -6.10 2.65
CA SER A 15 0.63 -6.79 3.37
C SER A 15 0.36 -6.16 4.71
N VAL A 16 -0.88 -6.23 5.17
CA VAL A 16 -1.30 -5.71 6.48
C VAL A 16 -2.48 -6.52 7.00
N ASP A 17 -2.56 -6.70 8.31
CA ASP A 17 -3.71 -7.31 8.96
C ASP A 17 -4.62 -6.20 9.50
N ILE A 18 -5.91 -6.28 9.15
CA ILE A 18 -6.92 -5.29 9.55
C ILE A 18 -8.06 -6.00 10.27
N LEU A 19 -8.43 -5.50 11.45
CA LEU A 19 -9.63 -5.92 12.15
C LEU A 19 -10.65 -4.79 12.18
N LEU A 20 -11.77 -5.03 11.50
CA LEU A 20 -12.95 -4.18 11.55
C LEU A 20 -13.81 -4.59 12.76
N PRO A 21 -14.32 -3.64 13.57
CA PRO A 21 -15.21 -3.97 14.66
C PRO A 21 -16.51 -4.63 14.16
N PRO A 22 -17.20 -5.42 15.01
CA PRO A 22 -18.52 -5.94 14.68
C PRO A 22 -19.49 -4.81 14.30
N GLY A 23 -20.23 -5.00 13.20
CA GLY A 23 -21.15 -3.99 12.69
C GLY A 23 -20.47 -2.75 12.09
N TYR A 24 -19.22 -2.86 11.63
CA TYR A 24 -18.55 -1.78 10.90
C TYR A 24 -19.38 -1.34 9.69
N GLU A 25 -19.69 -0.05 9.64
CA GLU A 25 -20.35 0.63 8.53
C GLU A 25 -19.48 1.76 8.01
N GLY A 26 -19.56 2.00 6.70
CA GLY A 26 -18.81 3.06 6.03
C GLY A 26 -17.73 2.50 5.10
N GLU A 27 -16.80 3.37 4.71
CA GLU A 27 -15.76 3.01 3.77
C GLU A 27 -14.67 2.16 4.42
N LEU A 28 -14.21 1.15 3.69
CA LEU A 28 -13.18 0.24 4.18
C LEU A 28 -11.81 0.94 4.22
N PRO A 29 -10.98 0.67 5.24
CA PRO A 29 -9.58 1.05 5.17
C PRO A 29 -8.90 0.38 3.97
N CYS A 30 -7.98 1.10 3.34
CA CYS A 30 -7.26 0.61 2.18
C CYS A 30 -5.77 0.58 2.46
N LEU A 31 -5.11 -0.52 2.08
CA LEU A 31 -3.67 -0.53 1.92
C LEU A 31 -3.32 0.29 0.67
N VAL A 32 -2.47 1.29 0.84
CA VAL A 32 -2.10 2.25 -0.20
C VAL A 32 -0.62 2.14 -0.51
N PHE A 33 -0.32 2.29 -1.78
CA PHE A 33 1.00 2.40 -2.35
C PHE A 33 1.08 3.65 -3.21
N THR A 34 2.08 4.50 -2.97
CA THR A 34 2.32 5.69 -3.78
C THR A 34 3.80 6.04 -3.87
N MET A 35 4.19 6.70 -4.97
CA MET A 35 5.50 7.33 -5.07
C MET A 35 5.35 8.80 -4.71
N GLU A 36 6.27 9.34 -3.93
CA GLU A 36 6.29 10.74 -3.53
C GLU A 36 7.58 11.40 -3.99
N ARG A 37 7.45 12.63 -4.48
CA ARG A 37 8.54 13.53 -4.83
C ARG A 37 8.25 14.93 -4.31
N GLU A 38 9.20 15.84 -4.47
CA GLU A 38 9.07 17.22 -4.00
C GLU A 38 7.82 17.92 -4.54
N GLU A 39 7.43 17.67 -5.79
CA GLU A 39 6.24 18.26 -6.41
C GLU A 39 4.94 17.50 -6.11
N GLY A 40 4.98 16.48 -5.25
CA GLY A 40 3.82 15.73 -4.76
C GLY A 40 3.81 14.25 -5.13
N SER A 41 2.76 13.56 -4.71
CA SER A 41 2.60 12.12 -4.92
C SER A 41 2.14 11.79 -6.34
N TYR A 42 2.65 10.70 -6.90
CA TYR A 42 2.27 10.18 -8.21
C TYR A 42 2.30 8.65 -8.20
N GLY A 43 1.47 8.02 -9.04
CA GLY A 43 1.25 6.59 -8.95
C GLY A 43 0.49 6.25 -7.68
N TYR A 44 -0.72 5.74 -7.82
CA TYR A 44 -1.57 5.45 -6.69
C TYR A 44 -2.23 4.11 -6.91
N THR A 45 -1.96 3.17 -6.01
CA THR A 45 -2.54 1.83 -6.07
C THR A 45 -3.04 1.46 -4.69
N THR A 46 -4.25 0.93 -4.64
CA THR A 46 -4.91 0.64 -3.36
C THR A 46 -5.59 -0.71 -3.38
N ARG A 47 -5.63 -1.36 -2.23
CA ARG A 47 -6.41 -2.58 -2.01
C ARG A 47 -7.15 -2.49 -0.68
N SER A 48 -8.45 -2.74 -0.71
CA SER A 48 -9.28 -2.89 0.50
C SER A 48 -9.42 -4.37 0.87
N PRO A 49 -9.80 -4.69 2.12
CA PRO A 49 -10.21 -6.05 2.49
C PRO A 49 -11.32 -6.58 1.58
N ASP A 50 -11.13 -7.79 1.05
CA ASP A 50 -12.08 -8.50 0.20
C ASP A 50 -11.84 -10.02 0.31
N PRO A 51 -12.77 -10.82 0.87
CA PRO A 51 -14.09 -10.43 1.38
C PRO A 51 -14.01 -9.64 2.70
N VAL A 52 -15.05 -8.84 2.99
CA VAL A 52 -15.17 -8.08 4.24
C VAL A 52 -15.77 -8.96 5.32
N VAL A 53 -15.01 -9.27 6.37
CA VAL A 53 -15.51 -10.02 7.53
C VAL A 53 -15.28 -9.22 8.81
N ASN A 54 -16.38 -8.75 9.40
CA ASN A 54 -16.35 -7.95 10.62
C ASN A 54 -16.03 -8.83 11.85
N GLY A 55 -15.27 -8.28 12.79
CA GLY A 55 -14.89 -8.95 14.04
C GLY A 55 -13.75 -9.96 13.89
N THR A 56 -13.13 -10.05 12.71
CA THR A 56 -12.00 -10.95 12.45
C THR A 56 -10.84 -10.22 11.81
N TRP A 57 -9.62 -10.65 12.12
CA TRP A 57 -8.43 -10.21 11.41
C TRP A 57 -8.49 -10.66 9.95
N THR A 58 -8.38 -9.70 9.05
CA THR A 58 -8.39 -9.91 7.60
C THR A 58 -7.06 -9.43 7.04
N LYS A 59 -6.33 -10.33 6.39
CA LYS A 59 -5.08 -10.00 5.71
C LYS A 59 -5.39 -9.34 4.37
N VAL A 60 -4.85 -8.14 4.16
CA VAL A 60 -4.90 -7.42 2.89
C VAL A 60 -3.52 -7.48 2.26
N GLU A 61 -3.44 -7.91 1.00
CA GLU A 61 -2.20 -7.97 0.24
C GLU A 61 -2.34 -7.14 -1.05
N LEU A 62 -1.30 -6.35 -1.34
CA LEU A 62 -1.18 -5.57 -2.56
C LEU A 62 0.17 -5.86 -3.22
N GLU A 63 0.14 -6.43 -4.42
CA GLU A 63 1.33 -6.61 -5.26
C GLU A 63 1.22 -5.73 -6.50
N CYS A 64 2.24 -4.92 -6.76
CA CYS A 64 2.27 -4.06 -7.94
C CYS A 64 3.71 -3.78 -8.42
N ILE A 65 3.80 -3.31 -9.65
CA ILE A 65 5.01 -2.71 -10.21
C ILE A 65 4.83 -1.19 -10.09
N PRO A 66 5.61 -0.48 -9.25
CA PRO A 66 5.55 0.98 -9.21
C PRO A 66 5.80 1.59 -10.58
N PRO A 67 5.26 2.80 -10.85
CA PRO A 67 5.73 3.57 -11.98
C PRO A 67 7.25 3.79 -11.86
N PRO A 68 7.96 3.94 -12.99
CA PRO A 68 9.39 4.17 -12.96
C PRO A 68 9.71 5.42 -12.13
N ALA A 69 10.75 5.32 -11.30
CA ALA A 69 11.32 6.47 -10.62
C ALA A 69 11.76 7.50 -11.68
N ARG A 70 11.38 8.74 -11.47
CA ARG A 70 11.66 9.88 -12.33
C ARG A 70 12.83 10.69 -11.77
N ASP A 71 13.02 10.66 -10.45
CA ASP A 71 14.10 11.29 -9.72
C ASP A 71 14.74 10.33 -8.68
N VAL A 72 15.99 10.59 -8.32
CA VAL A 72 16.73 9.79 -7.33
C VAL A 72 16.23 10.00 -5.90
N HIS A 73 15.50 11.10 -5.67
CA HIS A 73 14.87 11.42 -4.39
C HIS A 73 13.44 10.90 -4.29
N ASP A 74 12.92 10.23 -5.33
CA ASP A 74 11.58 9.65 -5.29
C ASP A 74 11.51 8.61 -4.17
N ARG A 75 10.49 8.74 -3.33
CA ARG A 75 10.26 7.85 -2.19
C ARG A 75 9.10 6.96 -2.48
N LEU A 76 9.26 5.71 -2.11
CA LEU A 76 8.14 4.80 -2.07
C LEU A 76 7.46 4.87 -0.69
N ILE A 77 6.16 5.14 -0.67
CA ILE A 77 5.37 5.24 0.55
C ILE A 77 4.27 4.17 0.53
N CYS A 78 4.19 3.41 1.62
CA CYS A 78 3.12 2.46 1.87
C CYS A 78 2.45 2.78 3.20
N TYR A 79 1.12 2.88 3.21
CA TYR A 79 0.35 3.23 4.39
C TYR A 79 -1.06 2.66 4.32
N VAL A 80 -1.74 2.60 5.46
CA VAL A 80 -3.17 2.30 5.50
C VAL A 80 -3.95 3.61 5.54
N TRP A 81 -4.83 3.81 4.57
CA TRP A 81 -5.73 4.94 4.54
C TRP A 81 -7.08 4.56 5.12
N HIS A 82 -7.36 5.11 6.30
CA HIS A 82 -8.64 4.94 6.98
C HIS A 82 -9.39 6.28 6.97
N ARG A 83 -10.61 6.28 6.46
CA ARG A 83 -11.38 7.52 6.16
C ARG A 83 -12.57 7.75 7.08
N THR A 84 -12.89 6.79 7.95
CA THR A 84 -14.03 6.89 8.86
C THR A 84 -13.56 7.24 10.27
N ALA A 85 -14.48 7.76 11.09
CA ALA A 85 -14.21 8.02 12.51
C ALA A 85 -14.26 6.74 13.36
N THR A 86 -14.76 5.63 12.80
CA THR A 86 -14.90 4.36 13.50
C THR A 86 -13.51 3.75 13.74
N PRO A 87 -13.15 3.37 14.98
CA PRO A 87 -11.85 2.80 15.24
C PRO A 87 -11.70 1.43 14.57
N VAL A 88 -10.56 1.20 13.93
CA VAL A 88 -10.13 -0.07 13.35
C VAL A 88 -8.78 -0.45 13.94
N LEU A 89 -8.50 -1.74 14.05
CA LEU A 89 -7.18 -2.21 14.48
C LEU A 89 -6.38 -2.61 13.25
N ILE A 90 -5.09 -2.27 13.27
CA ILE A 90 -4.14 -2.54 12.20
C ILE A 90 -2.93 -3.18 12.85
N ASP A 91 -2.44 -4.27 12.27
CA ASP A 91 -1.24 -4.96 12.72
C ASP A 91 -0.42 -5.48 11.53
N ASP A 92 0.83 -5.83 11.80
CA ASP A 92 1.69 -6.59 10.88
C ASP A 92 1.87 -5.96 9.47
N LEU A 93 1.91 -4.62 9.38
CA LEU A 93 2.23 -3.93 8.13
C LEU A 93 3.66 -4.30 7.66
N LYS A 94 3.75 -4.95 6.51
CA LYS A 94 4.98 -5.45 5.90
C LYS A 94 5.08 -4.98 4.46
N LEU A 95 6.30 -4.66 4.05
CA LEU A 95 6.64 -4.24 2.70
C LEU A 95 7.85 -5.03 2.21
N ASP A 96 7.63 -5.89 1.23
CA ASP A 96 8.66 -6.67 0.57
C ASP A 96 8.95 -6.10 -0.82
N VAL A 97 10.23 -5.87 -1.09
CA VAL A 97 10.69 -5.28 -2.34
C VAL A 97 11.56 -6.30 -3.08
N PHE A 98 11.14 -6.63 -4.30
CA PHE A 98 11.80 -7.61 -5.15
C PHE A 98 12.31 -6.95 -6.42
N VAL A 99 13.54 -7.28 -6.79
CA VAL A 99 14.06 -6.96 -8.12
C VAL A 99 14.15 -8.26 -8.92
N PRO A 100 13.36 -8.45 -9.99
CA PRO A 100 13.61 -9.53 -10.94
C PRO A 100 15.04 -9.45 -11.49
N LYS A 101 15.71 -10.61 -11.57
CA LYS A 101 17.08 -10.73 -12.07
C LYS A 101 17.15 -10.53 -13.58
#